data_AF-A0AA95KH46-F1
#
_entry.id   AF-A0AA95KH46-F1
#
_cell.length_a   1.000
_cell.length_b   1.000
_cell.length_c   1.000
_cell.angle_alpha   90.00
_cell.angle_beta   90.00
_cell.angle_gamma   90.00
#
_symmetry.space_group_name_H-M   'P 1'
#
loop_
_entity.id
_entity.type
_entity.pdbx_description
1 polymer ?
#
loop_
_entity_poly.entity_id
_entity_poly.type
_entity_poly.pdbx_seq_one_letter_code
_entity_poly.pdbx_strand_id
1 'polypeptide(L)'
;MNRYHIQRGNLRTTVTLDSTLSELLSLKIGVNPDQKDAHSAVRQWLQTTSDQAANHDSSDFSQWLKRQAILYISDQQLVNRHQAWQHEIDQVWEAELSQRIAEVDAGEVKLSKFA
;
A
#
# COMPACT_ATOMS: atom_id res chain seq x y z
N MET A 1 -12.90 0.84 15.27
CA MET A 1 -11.65 0.28 14.71
C MET A 1 -11.64 -1.23 14.96
N ASN A 2 -11.55 -2.01 13.89
CA ASN A 2 -11.53 -3.47 13.91
C ASN A 2 -10.09 -3.98 13.87
N ARG A 3 -9.76 -4.94 14.73
CA ARG A 3 -8.42 -5.54 14.83
C ARG A 3 -8.45 -6.96 14.26
N TYR A 4 -7.54 -7.24 13.34
CA TYR A 4 -7.40 -8.52 12.66
C TYR A 4 -6.05 -9.14 12.96
N HIS A 5 -6.06 -10.40 13.37
CA HIS A 5 -4.86 -11.15 13.63
C HIS A 5 -4.53 -12.08 12.47
N ILE A 6 -3.45 -11.80 11.75
CA ILE A 6 -2.99 -12.60 10.62
C ILE A 6 -1.64 -13.25 10.95
N GLN A 7 -1.31 -14.32 10.24
CA GLN A 7 -0.04 -15.02 10.33
C GLN A 7 0.89 -14.55 9.21
N ARG A 8 2.17 -14.43 9.51
CA ARG A 8 3.24 -14.10 8.57
C ARG A 8 4.40 -15.03 8.85
N GLY A 9 4.49 -16.11 8.08
CA GLY A 9 5.34 -17.25 8.43
C GLY A 9 4.96 -17.79 9.82
N ASN A 10 5.90 -17.74 10.76
CA ASN A 10 5.71 -18.18 12.14
C ASN A 10 5.28 -17.06 13.12
N LEU A 11 5.10 -15.83 12.64
CA LEU A 11 4.79 -14.67 13.48
C LEU A 11 3.34 -14.23 13.31
N ARG A 12 2.69 -13.87 14.42
CA ARG A 12 1.36 -13.23 14.42
C ARG A 12 1.50 -11.71 14.31
N THR A 13 0.79 -11.11 13.37
CA THR A 13 0.70 -9.66 13.20
C THR A 13 -0.73 -9.17 13.42
N THR A 14 -0.89 -7.97 13.97
CA THR A 14 -2.21 -7.34 14.17
C THR A 14 -2.37 -6.14 13.24
N VAL A 15 -3.37 -6.21 12.37
CA VAL A 15 -3.74 -5.15 11.44
C VAL A 15 -5.00 -4.48 11.96
N THR A 16 -5.02 -3.15 12.00
CA THR A 16 -6.20 -2.40 12.46
C THR A 16 -6.80 -1.61 11.31
N LEU A 17 -8.06 -1.92 10.96
CA LEU A 17 -8.86 -1.14 10.01
C LEU A 17 -9.84 -0.27 10.79
N ASP A 18 -10.17 0.92 10.29
CA ASP A 18 -11.38 1.61 10.77
C ASP A 18 -12.64 0.83 10.35
N SER A 19 -13.78 1.14 10.97
CA SER A 19 -15.04 0.44 10.72
C SER A 19 -15.48 0.59 9.27
N THR A 20 -15.37 1.80 8.71
CA THR A 20 -15.75 2.08 7.33
C THR A 20 -14.93 1.26 6.34
N LEU A 21 -13.59 1.22 6.48
CA LEU A 21 -12.75 0.38 5.61
C LEU A 21 -13.07 -1.10 5.75
N SER A 22 -13.33 -1.57 6.98
CA SER A 22 -13.74 -2.96 7.23
C SER A 22 -15.07 -3.31 6.55
N GLU A 23 -16.07 -2.45 6.68
CA GLU A 23 -17.40 -2.63 6.10
C GLU A 23 -17.36 -2.61 4.57
N LEU A 24 -16.65 -1.63 4.00
CA LEU A 24 -16.45 -1.52 2.56
C LEU A 24 -15.69 -2.72 1.99
N LEU A 25 -14.68 -3.22 2.70
CA LEU A 25 -13.96 -4.42 2.30
C LEU A 25 -14.87 -5.65 2.33
N SER A 26 -15.67 -5.79 3.39
CA SER A 26 -16.67 -6.87 3.51
C SER A 26 -17.65 -6.85 2.33
N LEU A 27 -18.19 -5.69 2.00
CA LEU A 27 -19.10 -5.53 0.86
C LEU A 27 -18.39 -5.85 -0.47
N LYS A 28 -17.14 -5.41 -0.64
CA LYS A 28 -16.35 -5.66 -1.86
C LYS A 28 -16.09 -7.15 -2.09
N ILE A 29 -15.88 -7.94 -1.03
CA ILE A 29 -15.72 -9.40 -1.10
C ILE A 29 -17.06 -10.15 -1.13
N GLY A 30 -18.20 -9.44 -1.08
CA GLY A 30 -19.54 -10.01 -1.23
C GLY A 30 -20.23 -10.46 0.07
N VAL A 31 -19.72 -10.04 1.24
CA VAL A 31 -20.28 -10.40 2.55
C VAL A 31 -20.90 -9.18 3.22
N ASN A 32 -22.12 -9.31 3.74
CA ASN A 32 -22.78 -8.21 4.42
C ASN A 32 -22.13 -7.98 5.80
N PRO A 33 -21.70 -6.75 6.15
CA PRO A 33 -20.97 -6.46 7.39
C PRO A 33 -21.71 -6.83 8.68
N ASP A 34 -23.04 -6.91 8.65
CA ASP A 34 -23.86 -7.29 9.82
C ASP A 34 -23.90 -8.81 10.05
N GLN A 35 -23.39 -9.61 9.09
CA GLN A 35 -23.33 -11.06 9.22
C GLN A 35 -22.21 -11.47 10.19
N LYS A 36 -22.45 -12.56 10.92
CA LYS A 36 -21.50 -13.07 11.94
C LYS A 36 -20.15 -13.47 11.36
N ASP A 37 -20.09 -13.80 10.08
CA ASP A 37 -18.89 -14.20 9.33
C ASP A 37 -18.17 -13.04 8.64
N ALA A 38 -18.73 -11.82 8.61
CA ALA A 38 -18.08 -10.67 7.98
C ALA A 38 -16.66 -10.43 8.51
N HIS A 39 -16.48 -10.52 9.83
CA HIS A 39 -15.18 -10.32 10.45
C HIS A 39 -14.17 -11.41 10.04
N SER A 40 -14.60 -12.67 9.92
CA SER A 40 -13.71 -13.75 9.50
C SER A 40 -13.38 -13.66 8.01
N ALA A 41 -14.33 -13.26 7.17
CA ALA A 41 -14.13 -13.04 5.74
C ALA A 41 -13.11 -11.93 5.48
N VAL A 42 -13.23 -10.79 6.18
CA VAL A 42 -12.23 -9.71 6.11
C VAL A 42 -10.85 -10.19 6.60
N ARG A 43 -10.80 -10.93 7.71
CA ARG A 43 -9.55 -11.52 8.21
C ARG A 43 -8.90 -12.43 7.16
N GLN A 44 -9.71 -13.28 6.52
CA GLN A 44 -9.23 -14.22 5.51
C GLN A 44 -8.70 -13.49 4.28
N TRP A 45 -9.39 -12.45 3.81
CA TRP A 45 -8.89 -11.62 2.73
C TRP A 45 -7.52 -11.01 3.07
N LEU A 46 -7.38 -10.41 4.26
CA LEU A 46 -6.11 -9.85 4.74
C LEU A 46 -4.99 -10.90 4.82
N GLN A 47 -5.33 -12.14 5.24
CA GLN A 47 -4.38 -13.25 5.26
C GLN A 47 -3.93 -13.61 3.84
N THR A 48 -4.86 -13.79 2.90
CA THR A 48 -4.53 -14.14 1.52
C THR A 48 -3.70 -13.07 0.82
N THR A 49 -4.03 -11.78 1.02
CA THR A 49 -3.22 -10.67 0.49
C THR A 49 -1.83 -10.64 1.10
N SER A 50 -1.71 -10.94 2.40
CA SER A 50 -0.42 -11.10 3.08
C SER A 50 0.41 -12.24 2.50
N ASP A 51 -0.21 -13.39 2.23
CA ASP A 51 0.48 -14.58 1.72
C ASP A 51 1.01 -14.36 0.29
N GLN A 52 0.38 -13.49 -0.49
CA GLN A 52 0.83 -13.08 -1.83
C GLN A 52 1.99 -12.08 -1.81
N ALA A 53 2.27 -11.45 -0.66
CA ALA A 53 3.26 -10.38 -0.50
C ALA A 53 4.69 -10.92 -0.33
N ALA A 54 5.08 -11.90 -1.15
CA ALA A 54 6.38 -12.57 -1.06
C ALA A 54 7.51 -11.54 -0.84
N ASN A 55 8.10 -11.53 0.36
CA ASN A 55 9.22 -10.71 0.82
C ASN A 55 8.94 -9.26 1.28
N HIS A 56 7.71 -8.87 1.64
CA HIS A 56 7.49 -7.56 2.30
C HIS A 56 7.90 -7.60 3.79
N ASP A 57 9.21 -7.58 4.07
CA ASP A 57 9.81 -7.73 5.41
C ASP A 57 10.02 -6.40 6.15
N SER A 58 9.09 -5.49 5.95
CA SER A 58 9.19 -4.13 6.47
C SER A 58 8.41 -3.93 7.77
N SER A 59 8.88 -2.97 8.58
CA SER A 59 8.22 -2.53 9.80
C SER A 59 6.86 -1.85 9.55
N ASP A 60 6.59 -1.44 8.31
CA ASP A 60 5.33 -0.82 7.89
C ASP A 60 4.33 -1.81 7.27
N PHE A 61 4.54 -3.12 7.40
CA PHE A 61 3.70 -4.16 6.80
C PHE A 61 2.19 -3.97 7.05
N SER A 62 1.80 -3.59 8.28
CA SER A 62 0.39 -3.32 8.58
C SER A 62 -0.17 -2.10 7.84
N GLN A 63 0.67 -1.11 7.53
CA GLN A 63 0.28 0.05 6.72
C GLN A 63 0.22 -0.33 5.24
N TRP A 64 1.18 -1.13 4.76
CA TRP A 64 1.14 -1.70 3.42
C TRP A 64 -0.16 -2.48 3.19
N LEU A 65 -0.56 -3.35 4.13
CA LEU A 65 -1.78 -4.15 4.00
C LEU A 65 -3.06 -3.29 4.02
N LYS A 66 -3.07 -2.21 4.81
CA LYS A 66 -4.15 -1.21 4.76
C LYS A 66 -4.24 -0.55 3.38
N ARG A 67 -3.09 -0.19 2.79
CA ARG A 67 -3.04 0.38 1.45
C ARG A 67 -3.62 -0.60 0.42
N GLN A 68 -3.31 -1.90 0.53
CA GLN A 68 -3.91 -2.92 -0.34
C GLN A 68 -5.44 -2.97 -0.19
N ALA A 69 -5.96 -2.91 1.04
CA ALA A 69 -7.41 -2.86 1.26
C ALA A 69 -8.05 -1.64 0.58
N ILE A 70 -7.44 -0.45 0.72
CA ILE A 70 -7.93 0.79 0.07
C ILE A 70 -7.93 0.62 -1.46
N LEU A 71 -6.84 0.14 -2.04
CA LEU A 71 -6.72 -0.06 -3.49
C LEU A 71 -7.73 -1.09 -4.01
N TYR A 72 -7.99 -2.16 -3.25
CA TYR A 72 -8.96 -3.18 -3.63
C TYR A 72 -10.41 -2.70 -3.58
N ILE A 73 -10.75 -1.88 -2.59
CA ILE A 73 -12.08 -1.26 -2.45
C ILE A 73 -12.30 -0.21 -3.55
N SER A 74 -11.25 0.53 -3.91
CA SER A 74 -11.31 1.61 -4.88
C SER A 74 -11.84 1.16 -6.24
N ASP A 75 -12.47 2.09 -6.95
CA ASP A 75 -12.86 1.85 -8.34
C ASP A 75 -11.62 1.83 -9.25
N GLN A 76 -11.69 1.07 -10.35
CA GLN A 76 -10.56 0.90 -11.25
C GLN A 76 -10.12 2.21 -11.90
N GLN A 77 -11.04 3.15 -12.15
CA GLN A 77 -10.71 4.43 -12.77
C GLN A 77 -9.89 5.32 -11.82
N LEU A 78 -10.19 5.31 -10.52
CA LEU A 78 -9.40 5.97 -9.50
C LEU A 78 -8.02 5.34 -9.36
N VAL A 79 -7.94 4.01 -9.33
CA VAL A 79 -6.65 3.29 -9.26
C VAL A 79 -5.78 3.63 -10.47
N ASN A 80 -6.33 3.61 -11.67
CA ASN A 80 -5.60 3.93 -12.89
C ASN A 80 -5.07 5.38 -12.88
N ARG A 81 -5.88 6.34 -12.43
CA ARG A 81 -5.43 7.74 -12.29
C ARG A 81 -4.31 7.90 -11.27
N HIS A 82 -4.39 7.21 -10.14
CA HIS A 82 -3.33 7.22 -9.13
C HIS A 82 -2.03 6.62 -9.69
N GLN A 83 -2.10 5.50 -10.42
CA GLN A 83 -0.91 4.89 -11.04
C GLN A 83 -0.28 5.80 -12.10
N ALA A 84 -1.09 6.47 -12.94
CA ALA A 84 -0.59 7.43 -13.91
C ALA A 84 0.15 8.59 -13.23
N TRP A 85 -0.44 9.17 -12.19
CA TRP A 85 0.18 10.24 -11.39
C TRP A 85 1.51 9.81 -10.74
N GLN A 86 1.60 8.58 -10.21
CA GLN A 86 2.86 8.07 -9.66
C GLN A 86 3.93 7.92 -10.75
N HIS A 87 3.55 7.39 -11.91
CA HIS A 87 4.48 7.19 -13.02
C HIS A 87 5.05 8.52 -13.54
N GLU A 88 4.21 9.56 -13.65
CA GLU A 88 4.64 10.90 -14.03
C GLU A 88 5.67 11.47 -13.05
N ILE A 89 5.46 11.28 -11.74
CA ILE A 89 6.43 11.69 -10.71
C ILE A 89 7.75 10.93 -10.91
N ASP A 90 7.71 9.61 -11.01
CA ASP A 90 8.93 8.80 -11.14
C ASP A 90 9.77 9.23 -12.35
N GLN A 91 9.14 9.50 -13.49
CA GLN A 91 9.83 10.01 -14.69
C GLN A 91 10.49 11.37 -14.46
N VAL A 92 9.82 12.30 -13.77
CA VAL A 92 10.38 13.61 -13.47
C VAL A 92 11.62 13.48 -12.58
N TRP A 93 11.56 12.63 -11.56
CA TRP A 93 12.69 12.38 -10.67
C TRP A 93 13.86 11.71 -11.38
N GLU A 94 13.61 10.73 -12.24
CA GLU A 94 14.66 10.08 -13.05
C GLU A 94 15.34 11.08 -14.00
N ALA A 95 14.57 11.98 -14.61
CA ALA A 95 15.11 13.02 -15.48
C ALA A 95 15.97 14.03 -14.69
N GLU A 96 15.51 14.49 -13.52
CA GLU A 96 16.27 15.39 -12.66
C GLU A 96 17.57 14.73 -12.17
N LEU A 97 17.51 13.48 -11.72
CA LEU A 97 18.69 12.72 -11.30
C LEU A 97 19.69 12.55 -12.44
N SER A 98 19.22 12.23 -13.65
CA SER A 98 20.07 12.08 -14.83
C SER A 98 20.77 13.39 -15.19
N GLN A 99 20.06 14.51 -15.12
CA GLN A 99 20.64 15.84 -15.35
C GLN A 99 21.71 16.16 -14.31
N ARG A 100 21.42 15.92 -13.03
CA ARG A 100 22.38 16.18 -11.95
C ARG A 100 23.64 15.32 -12.04
N ILE A 101 23.52 14.06 -12.47
CA ILE A 101 24.68 13.20 -12.74
C ILE A 101 25.51 13.78 -13.90
N ALA A 102 24.87 14.21 -14.98
CA ALA A 102 25.58 14.81 -16.12
C ALA A 102 26.31 16.11 -15.74
N GLU A 103 25.72 16.96 -14.91
CA GLU A 103 26.35 18.18 -14.39
C GLU A 103 27.57 17.87 -13.49
N VAL A 104 27.50 16.78 -12.70
CA VAL A 104 28.63 16.29 -11.90
C VAL A 104 29.76 15.78 -12.79
N ASP A 105 29.44 14.96 -13.80
CA ASP A 105 30.42 14.40 -14.74
C ASP A 105 31.08 15.49 -15.60
N ALA A 106 30.37 16.58 -15.90
CA ALA A 106 30.90 17.76 -16.58
C ALA A 106 31.76 18.67 -15.68
N GLY A 107 31.81 18.41 -14.37
CA GLY A 107 32.56 19.23 -13.41
C GLY A 107 31.90 20.55 -13.01
N GLU A 108 30.60 20.72 -13.26
CA GLU A 108 29.85 21.97 -13.08
C GLU A 108 29.12 22.08 -11.73
N VAL A 109 29.57 21.37 -10.68
CA VAL A 109 28.81 21.27 -9.42
C VAL A 109 28.86 22.55 -8.58
N LYS A 110 27.73 23.27 -8.49
CA LYS A 110 27.45 24.15 -7.35
C LYS A 110 26.72 23.36 -6.27
N LEU A 111 27.44 22.95 -5.22
CA LEU A 111 26.83 22.38 -4.02
C LEU A 111 25.97 23.46 -3.34
N SER A 112 24.66 23.45 -3.57
CA SER A 112 23.73 24.13 -2.67
C SER A 112 23.74 23.39 -1.34
N LYS A 113 24.35 24.01 -0.32
CA LYS A 113 24.21 23.57 1.07
C LYS A 113 22.73 23.68 1.44
N PHE A 114 22.09 22.55 1.68
CA PHE A 114 20.81 22.53 2.38
C PHE A 114 21.08 22.91 3.84
N ALA A 115 20.47 24.02 4.28
CA ALA A 115 20.46 24.53 5.65
C ALA A 115 19.16 24.13 6.35
#